data_AF-A0A957VH49-F1
#
_entry.id   AF-A0A957VH49-F1
#
_cell.length_a   1.000
_cell.length_b   1.000
_cell.length_c   1.000
_cell.angle_alpha   90.00
_cell.angle_beta   90.00
_cell.angle_gamma   90.00
#
_symmetry.space_group_name_H-M   'P 1'
#
loop_
_entity.id
_entity.type
_entity.pdbx_description
1 polymer ?
#
loop_
_entity_poly.entity_id
_entity_poly.type
_entity_poly.pdbx_seq_one_letter_code
_entity_poly.pdbx_strand_id
1 'polypeptide(L)'
;LPWEALHDGALDAAARPLATMPATPVARYVAGSWSRPAVLPHGPMRVLVVAPQPRDLATYDLAPLPAHATINAFRRAARLPGLDVRVAPPACSLDALSDWPADGIHALHIVTHTLRGPDGARLLMLTGADGRAQFVTAADVAAALQPHRAGDGSGALRLVSLAACDAAADFGLPLAQAGMPAVLAAQGALPHAQAVDAFVRFYTRLAAHGMVDRAANDMRAMLWLAHVTALPVLFSRLAAGRLMHVRATGHAPHPSVAQHWPCSCREESVNRPICEI
;
A
#
# COMPACT_ATOMS: atom_id res chain seq x y z
N LEU A 1 -1.37 0.61 19.34
CA LEU A 1 -2.78 0.59 18.88
C LEU A 1 -2.82 0.64 17.37
N PRO A 2 -3.64 -0.18 16.69
CA PRO A 2 -3.81 -0.12 15.24
C PRO A 2 -4.68 1.08 14.85
N TRP A 3 -4.06 2.18 14.43
CA TRP A 3 -4.78 3.41 14.03
C TRP A 3 -5.74 3.17 12.85
N GLU A 4 -5.48 2.14 12.06
CA GLU A 4 -6.32 1.70 10.95
C GLU A 4 -7.68 1.15 11.40
N ALA A 5 -7.83 0.81 12.68
CA ALA A 5 -9.07 0.37 13.31
C ALA A 5 -9.82 1.52 14.02
N LEU A 6 -9.41 2.79 13.84
CA LEU A 6 -10.11 3.92 14.43
C LEU A 6 -11.45 4.15 13.71
N HIS A 7 -12.51 4.39 14.47
CA HIS A 7 -13.86 4.69 14.00
C HIS A 7 -14.29 6.05 14.56
N ASP A 8 -15.22 6.71 13.88
CA ASP A 8 -15.90 7.89 14.43
C ASP A 8 -17.10 7.44 15.28
N GLY A 9 -17.21 7.96 16.49
CA GLY A 9 -18.32 7.68 17.41
C GLY A 9 -18.29 6.32 18.13
N ALA A 10 -19.43 5.99 18.76
CA ALA A 10 -19.61 4.71 19.45
C ALA A 10 -19.66 3.55 18.45
N LEU A 11 -19.09 2.40 18.83
CA LEU A 11 -19.12 1.18 18.02
C LEU A 11 -20.56 0.63 17.94
N ASP A 12 -21.31 1.07 16.95
CA ASP A 12 -22.54 0.40 16.49
C ASP A 12 -22.27 -0.41 15.21
N ALA A 13 -23.26 -1.18 14.76
CA ALA A 13 -23.12 -2.03 13.57
C ALA A 13 -22.91 -1.25 12.25
N ALA A 14 -23.11 0.08 12.24
CA ALA A 14 -22.95 0.94 11.08
C ALA A 14 -21.64 1.74 11.09
N ALA A 15 -20.94 1.80 12.22
CA ALA A 15 -19.67 2.50 12.36
C ALA A 15 -18.61 1.90 11.43
N ARG A 16 -18.20 2.69 10.42
CA ARG A 16 -17.15 2.32 9.46
C ARG A 16 -15.79 2.84 9.93
N PRO A 17 -14.69 2.08 9.74
CA PRO A 17 -13.38 2.57 10.12
C PRO A 17 -13.00 3.78 9.27
N LEU A 18 -12.43 4.81 9.90
CA LEU A 18 -11.94 6.02 9.26
C LEU A 18 -10.94 5.69 8.14
N ALA A 19 -10.12 4.67 8.34
CA ALA A 19 -9.14 4.20 7.36
C ALA A 19 -9.77 3.51 6.13
N THR A 20 -11.10 3.44 6.01
CA THR A 20 -11.80 2.94 4.80
C THR A 20 -12.42 4.07 3.96
N MET A 21 -12.40 5.30 4.47
CA MET A 21 -13.06 6.43 3.81
C MET A 21 -12.06 7.25 2.99
N PRO A 22 -12.37 7.63 1.73
CA PRO A 22 -11.47 8.44 0.91
C PRO A 22 -11.16 9.83 1.50
N ALA A 23 -12.05 10.37 2.34
CA ALA A 23 -11.93 11.69 2.94
C ALA A 23 -10.96 11.74 4.15
N THR A 24 -10.62 10.59 4.72
CA THR A 24 -9.76 10.46 5.90
C THR A 24 -8.58 9.54 5.60
N PRO A 25 -7.69 9.91 4.65
CA PRO A 25 -6.53 9.09 4.30
C PRO A 25 -5.66 8.81 5.53
N VAL A 26 -5.37 7.53 5.80
CA VAL A 26 -4.58 7.10 6.97
C VAL A 26 -3.26 6.49 6.54
N ALA A 27 -2.16 7.08 7.02
CA ALA A 27 -0.82 6.55 6.95
C ALA A 27 -0.09 6.75 8.29
N ARG A 28 0.81 5.84 8.64
CA ARG A 28 1.75 6.02 9.74
C ARG A 28 2.94 6.84 9.24
N TYR A 29 3.01 8.10 9.66
CA TYR A 29 4.08 9.00 9.25
C TYR A 29 5.39 8.66 9.96
N VAL A 30 6.47 8.49 9.20
CA VAL A 30 7.81 8.21 9.73
C VAL A 30 8.67 9.46 9.64
N ALA A 31 8.89 10.12 10.77
CA ALA A 31 9.75 11.30 10.85
C ALA A 31 11.24 10.93 10.72
N GLY A 32 12.05 11.83 10.15
CA GLY A 32 13.51 11.67 10.06
C GLY A 32 14.17 12.80 9.26
N SER A 33 15.50 12.90 9.36
CA SER A 33 16.33 13.98 8.80
C SER A 33 16.69 13.79 7.32
N TRP A 34 15.72 13.53 6.44
CA TRP A 34 16.00 13.19 5.03
C TRP A 34 15.42 14.21 4.07
N SER A 35 15.95 14.22 2.85
CA SER A 35 15.38 14.99 1.75
C SER A 35 13.96 14.50 1.44
N ARG A 36 13.08 15.45 1.10
CA ARG A 36 11.73 15.12 0.66
C ARG A 36 11.82 14.36 -0.67
N PRO A 37 11.20 13.17 -0.78
CA PRO A 37 11.16 12.45 -2.04
C PRO A 37 10.47 13.29 -3.11
N ALA A 38 11.04 13.36 -4.31
CA ALA A 38 10.37 13.98 -5.45
C ALA A 38 9.11 13.19 -5.84
N VAL A 39 8.04 13.91 -6.15
CA VAL A 39 6.80 13.32 -6.70
C VAL A 39 7.09 12.85 -8.11
N LEU A 40 6.66 11.63 -8.45
CA LEU A 40 6.84 11.10 -9.80
C LEU A 40 6.07 11.95 -10.82
N PRO A 41 6.63 12.18 -12.03
CA PRO A 41 5.93 12.86 -13.09
C PRO A 41 4.71 12.07 -13.56
N HIS A 42 3.89 12.71 -14.39
CA HIS A 42 2.74 12.05 -14.99
C HIS A 42 3.14 10.97 -15.97
N GLY A 43 2.34 9.91 -16.04
CA GLY A 43 2.59 8.75 -16.89
C GLY A 43 2.01 7.48 -16.28
N PRO A 44 2.25 6.32 -16.89
CA PRO A 44 1.88 5.05 -16.28
C PRO A 44 2.69 4.80 -15.01
N MET A 45 2.01 4.33 -13.96
CA MET A 45 2.61 3.76 -12.77
C MET A 45 3.29 2.44 -13.13
N ARG A 46 4.62 2.39 -13.09
CA ARG A 46 5.40 1.19 -13.40
C ARG A 46 5.59 0.34 -12.14
N VAL A 47 4.98 -0.84 -12.13
CA VAL A 47 5.00 -1.77 -10.99
C VAL A 47 5.76 -3.02 -11.38
N LEU A 48 6.77 -3.40 -10.58
CA LEU A 48 7.38 -4.72 -10.64
C LEU A 48 6.70 -5.63 -9.62
N VAL A 49 6.09 -6.72 -10.10
CA VAL A 49 5.51 -7.78 -9.28
C VAL A 49 6.52 -8.92 -9.15
N VAL A 50 6.86 -9.25 -7.90
CA VAL A 50 7.77 -10.32 -7.52
C VAL A 50 6.99 -11.33 -6.71
N ALA A 51 6.90 -12.55 -7.20
CA ALA A 51 6.25 -13.67 -6.54
C ALA A 51 7.22 -14.86 -6.51
N PRO A 52 8.15 -14.90 -5.54
CA PRO A 52 9.16 -15.96 -5.45
C PRO A 52 8.49 -17.33 -5.29
N GLN A 53 9.07 -18.36 -5.90
CA GLN A 53 8.57 -19.75 -5.87
C GLN A 53 9.73 -20.72 -5.58
N PRO A 54 10.25 -20.77 -4.34
CA PRO A 54 11.31 -21.71 -4.01
C PRO A 54 10.78 -23.16 -4.02
N ARG A 55 11.62 -24.10 -4.45
CA ARG A 55 11.21 -25.51 -4.62
C ARG A 55 11.17 -26.32 -3.31
N ASP A 56 11.73 -25.78 -2.24
CA ASP A 56 11.88 -26.43 -0.93
C ASP A 56 10.99 -25.83 0.16
N LEU A 57 9.85 -25.22 -0.22
CA LEU A 57 8.84 -24.72 0.72
C LEU A 57 8.40 -25.76 1.76
N ALA A 58 8.32 -27.03 1.37
CA ALA A 58 7.91 -28.13 2.24
C ALA A 58 8.89 -28.35 3.41
N THR A 59 10.17 -27.97 3.27
CA THR A 59 11.16 -28.03 4.36
C THR A 59 10.84 -27.04 5.49
N TYR A 60 9.96 -26.08 5.23
CA TYR A 60 9.56 -25.04 6.18
C TYR A 60 8.07 -25.12 6.56
N ASP A 61 7.39 -26.23 6.25
CA ASP A 61 5.95 -26.42 6.46
C ASP A 61 5.07 -25.35 5.79
N LEU A 62 5.52 -24.83 4.65
CA LEU A 62 4.80 -23.79 3.90
C LEU A 62 4.16 -24.34 2.63
N ALA A 63 2.92 -23.91 2.40
CA ALA A 63 2.21 -24.17 1.16
C ALA A 63 2.65 -23.20 0.05
N PRO A 64 2.64 -23.62 -1.22
CA PRO A 64 2.81 -22.70 -2.34
C PRO A 64 1.76 -21.59 -2.32
N LEU A 65 2.20 -20.34 -2.46
CA LEU A 65 1.29 -19.22 -2.76
C LEU A 65 0.79 -19.35 -4.20
N PRO A 66 -0.48 -19.03 -4.53
CA PRO A 66 -0.99 -19.15 -5.88
C PRO A 66 -0.52 -17.95 -6.75
N ALA A 67 0.79 -17.91 -7.00
CA ALA A 67 1.48 -16.87 -7.74
C ALA A 67 0.87 -16.65 -9.13
N HIS A 68 0.44 -17.72 -9.81
CA HIS A 68 -0.21 -17.61 -11.11
C HIS A 68 -1.51 -16.79 -11.05
N ALA A 69 -2.34 -17.00 -10.04
CA ALA A 69 -3.57 -16.23 -9.86
C ALA A 69 -3.27 -14.75 -9.58
N THR A 70 -2.28 -14.48 -8.72
CA THR A 70 -1.83 -13.12 -8.42
C THR A 70 -1.29 -12.41 -9.68
N ILE A 71 -0.36 -13.04 -10.39
CA ILE A 71 0.24 -12.52 -11.62
C ILE A 71 -0.84 -12.24 -12.68
N ASN A 72 -1.79 -13.16 -12.86
CA ASN A 72 -2.88 -12.95 -13.81
C ASN A 72 -3.77 -11.78 -13.42
N ALA A 73 -4.07 -11.59 -12.13
CA ALA A 73 -4.84 -10.44 -11.66
C ALA A 73 -4.14 -9.12 -11.96
N PHE A 74 -2.84 -9.04 -11.70
CA PHE A 74 -2.01 -7.89 -12.02
C PHE A 74 -1.90 -7.64 -13.54
N ARG A 75 -1.75 -8.68 -14.36
CA ARG A 75 -1.75 -8.56 -15.83
C ARG A 75 -3.09 -8.07 -16.37
N ARG A 76 -4.22 -8.47 -15.77
CA ARG A 76 -5.53 -7.91 -16.13
C ARG A 76 -5.61 -6.42 -15.76
N ALA A 77 -5.13 -6.05 -14.56
CA ALA A 77 -5.11 -4.67 -14.10
C ALA A 77 -4.23 -3.77 -14.99
N ALA A 78 -3.13 -4.29 -15.53
CA ALA A 78 -2.25 -3.57 -16.46
C ALA A 78 -2.92 -3.19 -17.79
N ARG A 79 -4.11 -3.73 -18.10
CA ARG A 79 -4.92 -3.31 -19.25
C ARG A 79 -5.68 -2.01 -18.98
N LEU A 80 -5.76 -1.59 -17.71
CA LEU A 80 -6.39 -0.32 -17.33
C LEU A 80 -5.42 0.85 -17.60
N PRO A 81 -5.94 2.03 -18.00
CA PRO A 81 -5.11 3.19 -18.22
C PRO A 81 -4.29 3.58 -16.98
N GLY A 82 -3.04 3.96 -17.19
CA GLY A 82 -2.18 4.52 -16.13
C GLY A 82 -1.43 3.50 -15.29
N LEU A 83 -1.50 2.20 -15.60
CA LEU A 83 -0.73 1.16 -14.92
C LEU A 83 0.10 0.36 -15.93
N ASP A 84 1.40 0.23 -15.68
CA ASP A 84 2.32 -0.64 -16.40
C ASP A 84 2.87 -1.68 -15.42
N VAL A 85 2.67 -2.97 -15.70
CA VAL A 85 3.06 -4.05 -14.81
C VAL A 85 4.07 -4.96 -15.49
N ARG A 86 5.22 -5.10 -14.83
CA ARG A 86 6.25 -6.09 -15.16
C ARG A 86 6.24 -7.16 -14.08
N VAL A 87 6.53 -8.40 -14.48
CA VAL A 87 6.57 -9.55 -13.57
C VAL A 87 7.98 -10.10 -13.58
N ALA A 88 8.60 -10.21 -12.41
CA ALA A 88 9.90 -10.84 -12.28
C ALA A 88 9.81 -12.36 -12.53
N PRO A 89 10.92 -13.00 -12.95
CA PRO A 89 11.02 -14.45 -12.96
C PRO A 89 10.74 -15.05 -11.57
N PRO A 90 10.24 -16.31 -11.50
CA PRO A 90 9.98 -16.97 -10.21
C PRO A 90 11.24 -17.13 -9.34
N ALA A 91 12.40 -17.30 -9.97
CA ALA A 91 13.70 -17.20 -9.31
C ALA A 91 14.09 -15.71 -9.25
N CYS A 92 13.83 -15.08 -8.11
CA CYS A 92 14.17 -13.69 -7.84
C CYS A 92 14.85 -13.63 -6.48
N SER A 93 16.19 -13.64 -6.52
CA SER A 93 17.06 -13.51 -5.35
C SER A 93 17.18 -12.05 -4.94
N LEU A 94 17.78 -11.81 -3.78
CA LEU A 94 18.13 -10.45 -3.35
C LEU A 94 19.07 -9.75 -4.35
N ASP A 95 20.05 -10.48 -4.89
CA ASP A 95 20.97 -9.96 -5.90
C ASP A 95 20.21 -9.56 -7.16
N ALA A 96 19.27 -10.41 -7.61
CA ALA A 96 18.42 -10.08 -8.75
C ALA A 96 17.60 -8.81 -8.48
N LEU A 97 17.07 -8.61 -7.27
CA LEU A 97 16.37 -7.36 -6.93
C LEU A 97 17.29 -6.14 -7.01
N SER A 98 18.56 -6.29 -6.63
CA SER A 98 19.57 -5.21 -6.65
C SER A 98 20.03 -4.87 -8.07
N ASP A 99 20.06 -5.86 -8.97
CA ASP A 99 20.51 -5.72 -10.35
C ASP A 99 19.43 -5.20 -11.30
N TRP A 100 18.21 -5.01 -10.80
CA TRP A 100 17.12 -4.55 -11.66
C TRP A 100 17.37 -3.14 -12.19
N PRO A 101 17.00 -2.81 -13.44
CA PRO A 101 17.26 -1.49 -13.99
C PRO A 101 16.66 -0.38 -13.11
N ALA A 102 17.52 0.54 -12.64
CA ALA A 102 17.13 1.65 -11.76
C ALA A 102 16.12 2.60 -12.42
N ASP A 103 16.22 2.76 -13.75
CA ASP A 103 15.24 3.50 -14.54
C ASP A 103 14.16 2.55 -15.04
N GLY A 104 13.01 2.52 -14.36
CA GLY A 104 11.90 1.72 -14.87
C GLY A 104 10.85 1.26 -13.88
N ILE A 105 11.04 1.47 -12.58
CA ILE A 105 10.13 0.93 -11.56
C ILE A 105 9.81 1.99 -10.52
N HIS A 106 8.53 2.35 -10.44
CA HIS A 106 8.00 3.26 -9.44
C HIS A 106 7.58 2.54 -8.17
N ALA A 107 7.12 1.30 -8.31
CA ALA A 107 6.66 0.47 -7.21
C ALA A 107 7.12 -0.99 -7.32
N LEU A 108 7.59 -1.54 -6.21
CA LEU A 108 7.91 -2.96 -6.05
C LEU A 108 6.79 -3.62 -5.23
N HIS A 109 6.19 -4.69 -5.77
CA HIS A 109 5.19 -5.50 -5.09
C HIS A 109 5.74 -6.90 -4.86
N ILE A 110 5.93 -7.31 -3.61
CA ILE A 110 6.45 -8.64 -3.25
C ILE A 110 5.34 -9.46 -2.62
N VAL A 111 5.06 -10.63 -3.19
CA VAL A 111 4.10 -11.61 -2.71
C VAL A 111 4.87 -12.81 -2.20
N THR A 112 4.98 -12.95 -0.88
CA THR A 112 5.81 -14.00 -0.30
C THR A 112 5.40 -14.34 1.12
N HIS A 113 5.97 -15.43 1.63
CA HIS A 113 5.88 -15.80 3.03
C HIS A 113 6.90 -15.03 3.87
N THR A 114 6.56 -14.85 5.14
CA THR A 114 7.53 -14.52 6.19
C THR A 114 7.70 -15.70 7.12
N LEU A 115 8.91 -15.89 7.66
CA LEU A 115 9.19 -16.81 8.75
C LEU A 115 9.77 -16.06 9.93
N ARG A 116 9.76 -16.68 11.12
CA ARG A 116 10.47 -16.13 12.27
C ARG A 116 11.90 -16.67 12.27
N GLY A 117 12.86 -15.77 12.28
CA GLY A 117 14.29 -16.07 12.35
C GLY A 117 14.74 -16.47 13.75
N PRO A 118 16.01 -16.90 13.91
CA PRO A 118 16.57 -17.35 15.18
C PRO A 118 16.62 -16.26 16.27
N ASP A 119 16.76 -15.00 15.87
CA ASP A 119 16.75 -13.81 16.73
C ASP A 119 15.33 -13.36 17.09
N GLY A 120 14.31 -14.05 16.60
CA GLY A 120 12.91 -13.71 16.77
C GLY A 120 12.40 -12.66 15.79
N ALA A 121 13.24 -12.04 14.94
CA ALA A 121 12.78 -11.11 13.91
C ALA A 121 12.13 -11.87 12.74
N ARG A 122 11.33 -11.19 11.92
CA ARG A 122 10.81 -11.81 10.69
C ARG A 122 11.85 -11.79 9.57
N LEU A 123 11.84 -12.86 8.78
CA LEU A 123 12.59 -12.99 7.53
C LEU A 123 11.61 -13.03 6.36
N LEU A 124 11.89 -12.28 5.30
CA LEU A 124 11.18 -12.42 4.02
C LEU A 124 11.82 -13.57 3.24
N MET A 125 10.98 -14.34 2.57
CA MET A 125 11.46 -15.41 1.72
C MET A 125 11.52 -14.96 0.25
N LEU A 126 12.67 -15.14 -0.36
CA LEU A 126 12.92 -14.98 -1.79
C LEU A 126 13.32 -16.34 -2.38
N THR A 127 13.59 -16.38 -3.68
CA THR A 127 14.08 -17.58 -4.34
C THR A 127 15.49 -17.33 -4.83
N GLY A 128 16.46 -18.03 -4.23
CA GLY A 128 17.86 -17.97 -4.60
C GLY A 128 18.10 -18.44 -6.03
N ALA A 129 19.32 -18.18 -6.54
CA ALA A 129 19.71 -18.56 -7.90
C ALA A 129 19.68 -20.09 -8.13
N ASP A 130 19.76 -20.90 -7.07
CA ASP A 130 19.65 -22.35 -7.09
C ASP A 130 18.20 -22.88 -7.03
N GLY A 131 17.22 -21.96 -7.08
CA GLY A 131 15.79 -22.24 -6.99
C GLY A 131 15.30 -22.57 -5.57
N ARG A 132 16.13 -22.41 -4.54
CA ARG A 132 15.78 -22.69 -3.13
C ARG A 132 15.39 -21.43 -2.38
N ALA A 133 14.82 -21.59 -1.18
CA ALA A 133 14.46 -20.47 -0.34
C ALA A 133 15.71 -19.66 0.05
N GLN A 134 15.66 -18.35 -0.19
CA GLN A 134 16.63 -17.38 0.35
C GLN A 134 15.90 -16.53 1.39
N PHE A 135 16.39 -16.52 2.62
CA PHE A 135 15.81 -15.69 3.68
C PHE A 135 16.57 -14.38 3.82
N VAL A 136 15.85 -13.27 3.85
CA VAL A 136 16.44 -11.93 3.91
C VAL A 136 15.81 -11.09 5.02
N THR A 137 16.62 -10.26 5.65
CA THR A 137 16.19 -9.30 6.66
C THR A 137 15.71 -8.00 6.01
N ALA A 138 15.09 -7.12 6.79
CA ALA A 138 14.72 -5.79 6.29
C ALA A 138 15.95 -4.93 5.95
N ALA A 139 17.08 -5.14 6.64
CA ALA A 139 18.34 -4.45 6.35
C ALA A 139 18.89 -4.87 4.99
N ASP A 140 18.83 -6.16 4.68
CA ASP A 140 19.25 -6.72 3.39
C ASP A 140 18.42 -6.12 2.24
N VAL A 141 17.09 -6.11 2.40
CA VAL A 141 16.17 -5.51 1.41
C VAL A 141 16.39 -4.01 1.28
N ALA A 142 16.63 -3.29 2.39
CA ALA A 142 16.91 -1.86 2.36
C ALA A 142 18.19 -1.53 1.58
N ALA A 143 19.25 -2.33 1.78
CA ALA A 143 20.52 -2.19 1.08
C ALA A 143 20.37 -2.48 -0.41
N ALA A 144 19.71 -3.60 -0.76
CA ALA A 144 19.41 -3.98 -2.14
C ALA A 144 18.64 -2.89 -2.91
N LEU A 145 17.69 -2.23 -2.24
CA LEU A 145 16.85 -1.21 -2.89
C LEU A 145 17.45 0.21 -2.87
N GLN A 146 18.60 0.41 -2.23
CA GLN A 146 19.24 1.73 -2.13
C GLN A 146 19.51 2.37 -3.51
N PRO A 147 20.07 1.66 -4.51
CA PRO A 147 20.41 2.25 -5.80
C PRO A 147 19.17 2.74 -6.57
N HIS A 148 18.04 2.02 -6.50
CA HIS A 148 16.82 2.37 -7.26
C HIS A 148 16.06 3.57 -6.68
N ARG A 149 16.47 4.09 -5.51
CA ARG A 149 15.81 5.24 -4.89
C ARG A 149 16.37 6.57 -5.37
N ALA A 150 17.61 6.57 -5.85
CA ALA A 150 18.29 7.75 -6.37
C ALA A 150 17.75 8.11 -7.77
N GLY A 151 17.64 9.41 -8.06
CA GLY A 151 17.20 9.90 -9.37
C GLY A 151 16.35 11.17 -9.28
N ASP A 152 16.36 11.95 -10.37
CA ASP A 152 15.68 13.24 -10.53
C ASP A 152 14.14 13.18 -10.56
N GLY A 153 13.57 11.99 -10.33
CA GLY A 153 12.15 11.76 -10.14
C GLY A 153 11.46 11.02 -11.28
N SER A 154 12.10 10.79 -12.43
CA SER A 154 11.46 10.10 -13.54
C SER A 154 11.44 8.56 -13.42
N GLY A 155 12.51 7.96 -12.90
CA GLY A 155 12.72 6.50 -12.87
C GLY A 155 12.64 5.82 -11.50
N ALA A 156 12.70 6.60 -10.42
CA ALA A 156 13.10 6.08 -9.12
C ALA A 156 11.95 5.42 -8.32
N LEU A 157 12.32 4.42 -7.53
CA LEU A 157 11.43 3.66 -6.66
C LEU A 157 10.86 4.57 -5.56
N ARG A 158 9.53 4.55 -5.40
CA ARG A 158 8.80 5.34 -4.39
C ARG A 158 7.93 4.50 -3.47
N LEU A 159 7.59 3.28 -3.88
CA LEU A 159 6.73 2.40 -3.11
C LEU A 159 7.29 0.98 -3.06
N VAL A 160 7.35 0.42 -1.86
CA VAL A 160 7.43 -1.03 -1.67
C VAL A 160 6.11 -1.49 -1.07
N SER A 161 5.51 -2.52 -1.62
CA SER A 161 4.37 -3.19 -1.01
C SER A 161 4.65 -4.66 -0.79
N LEU A 162 4.36 -5.13 0.42
CA LEU A 162 4.62 -6.48 0.90
C LEU A 162 3.27 -7.16 1.14
N ALA A 163 2.88 -8.04 0.22
CA ALA A 163 1.83 -9.02 0.41
C ALA A 163 2.42 -10.24 1.15
N ALA A 164 2.83 -10.00 2.40
CA ALA A 164 3.44 -10.97 3.28
C ALA A 164 2.89 -10.76 4.71
N CYS A 165 2.58 -11.87 5.39
CA CYS A 165 1.99 -11.83 6.73
C CYS A 165 2.95 -11.17 7.73
N ASP A 166 2.43 -10.44 8.72
CA ASP A 166 3.21 -9.89 9.84
C ASP A 166 4.44 -9.03 9.46
N ALA A 167 4.50 -8.52 8.22
CA ALA A 167 5.64 -7.77 7.72
C ALA A 167 5.66 -6.30 8.17
N ALA A 168 4.56 -5.75 8.72
CA ALA A 168 4.46 -4.32 9.02
C ALA A 168 5.50 -3.84 10.04
N ALA A 169 5.72 -4.59 11.13
CA ALA A 169 6.66 -4.20 12.18
C ALA A 169 8.12 -4.47 11.78
N ASP A 170 8.39 -5.65 11.22
CA ASP A 170 9.76 -6.10 10.93
C ASP A 170 10.31 -5.63 9.58
N PHE A 171 9.46 -5.26 8.63
CA PHE A 171 9.87 -4.75 7.31
C PHE A 171 9.26 -3.39 6.99
N GLY A 172 7.97 -3.20 7.24
CA GLY A 172 7.25 -1.97 6.91
C GLY A 172 7.90 -0.72 7.50
N LEU A 173 8.00 -0.68 8.83
CA LEU A 173 8.63 0.42 9.54
C LEU A 173 10.15 0.51 9.25
N PRO A 174 10.95 -0.58 9.33
CA PRO A 174 12.38 -0.51 9.05
C PRO A 174 12.73 -0.04 7.63
N LEU A 175 12.00 -0.46 6.59
CA LEU A 175 12.22 0.04 5.22
C LEU A 175 11.89 1.53 5.10
N ALA A 176 10.82 1.98 5.77
CA ALA A 176 10.47 3.38 5.84
C ALA A 176 11.47 4.21 6.68
N GLN A 177 12.17 3.59 7.64
CA GLN A 177 13.28 4.14 8.43
C GLN A 177 14.65 3.99 7.76
N ALA A 178 14.79 3.16 6.72
CA ALA A 178 15.99 3.05 5.91
C ALA A 178 15.97 3.96 4.69
N GLY A 179 14.82 4.58 4.38
CA GLY A 179 14.77 5.48 3.24
C GLY A 179 13.55 5.51 2.35
N MET A 180 12.73 4.46 2.44
CA MET A 180 11.69 4.24 1.44
C MET A 180 10.59 5.31 1.57
N PRO A 181 10.19 5.99 0.48
CA PRO A 181 9.17 7.05 0.57
C PRO A 181 7.80 6.56 1.05
N ALA A 182 7.40 5.36 0.63
CA ALA A 182 6.19 4.70 1.10
C ALA A 182 6.39 3.18 1.17
N VAL A 183 5.89 2.56 2.23
CA VAL A 183 5.89 1.11 2.42
C VAL A 183 4.51 0.65 2.85
N LEU A 184 3.90 -0.26 2.08
CA LEU A 184 2.63 -0.89 2.43
C LEU A 184 2.89 -2.33 2.86
N ALA A 185 2.56 -2.69 4.09
CA ALA A 185 2.82 -4.02 4.63
C ALA A 185 1.68 -4.48 5.54
N ALA A 186 1.48 -5.78 5.72
CA ALA A 186 0.43 -6.31 6.57
C ALA A 186 0.94 -6.56 8.01
N GLN A 187 0.15 -6.20 9.02
CA GLN A 187 0.43 -6.51 10.44
C GLN A 187 -0.20 -7.83 10.91
N GLY A 188 -0.67 -8.66 9.97
CA GLY A 188 -1.32 -9.93 10.22
C GLY A 188 -1.54 -10.71 8.92
N ALA A 189 -2.18 -11.87 9.01
CA ALA A 189 -2.48 -12.72 7.86
C ALA A 189 -3.68 -12.18 7.06
N LEU A 190 -3.44 -11.82 5.79
CA LEU A 190 -4.50 -11.49 4.84
C LEU A 190 -4.93 -12.76 4.09
N PRO A 191 -6.23 -13.07 4.00
CA PRO A 191 -6.72 -14.16 3.16
C PRO A 191 -6.30 -13.92 1.71
N HIS A 192 -5.61 -14.89 1.10
CA HIS A 192 -4.89 -14.66 -0.15
C HIS A 192 -5.79 -14.13 -1.28
N ALA A 193 -6.96 -14.73 -1.48
CA ALA A 193 -7.90 -14.30 -2.53
C ALA A 193 -8.30 -12.82 -2.38
N GLN A 194 -8.62 -12.40 -1.15
CA GLN A 194 -8.99 -11.02 -0.84
C GLN A 194 -7.78 -10.08 -0.95
N ALA A 195 -6.58 -10.56 -0.58
CA ALA A 195 -5.34 -9.80 -0.67
C ALA A 195 -5.05 -9.41 -2.13
N VAL A 196 -5.16 -10.36 -3.07
CA VAL A 196 -4.91 -10.10 -4.50
C VAL A 196 -5.83 -9.00 -5.03
N ASP A 197 -7.13 -9.11 -4.79
CA ASP A 197 -8.09 -8.11 -5.27
C ASP A 197 -7.89 -6.75 -4.59
N ALA A 198 -7.57 -6.74 -3.30
CA ALA A 198 -7.28 -5.52 -2.55
C ALA A 198 -6.01 -4.81 -3.07
N PHE A 199 -4.93 -5.53 -3.37
CA PHE A 199 -3.72 -4.93 -3.97
C PHE A 199 -3.96 -4.46 -5.40
N VAL A 200 -4.72 -5.18 -6.21
CA VAL A 200 -5.12 -4.73 -7.55
C VAL A 200 -5.91 -3.41 -7.46
N ARG A 201 -6.86 -3.32 -6.52
CA ARG A 201 -7.60 -2.07 -6.27
C ARG A 201 -6.69 -0.95 -5.83
N PHE A 202 -5.77 -1.22 -4.91
CA PHE A 202 -4.78 -0.26 -4.44
C PHE A 202 -4.01 0.36 -5.62
N TYR A 203 -3.43 -0.48 -6.49
CA TYR A 203 -2.64 0.00 -7.63
C TYR A 203 -3.50 0.73 -8.68
N THR A 204 -4.71 0.23 -8.95
CA THR A 204 -5.65 0.87 -9.88
C THR A 204 -6.03 2.28 -9.40
N ARG A 205 -6.29 2.44 -8.10
CA ARG A 205 -6.64 3.75 -7.52
C ARG A 205 -5.44 4.67 -7.44
N LEU A 206 -4.28 4.12 -7.07
CA LEU A 206 -3.02 4.86 -7.08
C LEU A 206 -2.69 5.40 -8.48
N ALA A 207 -2.86 4.61 -9.53
CA ALA A 207 -2.70 5.07 -10.91
C ALA A 207 -3.71 6.17 -11.30
N ALA A 208 -4.93 6.11 -10.77
CA ALA A 208 -5.99 7.05 -11.10
C ALA A 208 -5.83 8.45 -10.47
N HIS A 209 -5.23 8.57 -9.28
CA HIS A 209 -5.12 9.88 -8.59
C HIS A 209 -3.76 10.19 -7.96
N GLY A 210 -2.83 9.23 -7.92
CA GLY A 210 -1.44 9.45 -7.49
C GLY A 210 -1.23 9.65 -5.98
N MET A 211 -2.25 9.39 -5.16
CA MET A 211 -2.21 9.55 -3.69
C MET A 211 -2.18 8.18 -3.02
N VAL A 212 -1.09 7.84 -2.34
CA VAL A 212 -0.84 6.48 -1.82
C VAL A 212 -1.69 6.14 -0.60
N ASP A 213 -1.95 7.11 0.27
CA ASP A 213 -2.76 6.99 1.47
C ASP A 213 -4.26 6.83 1.15
N ARG A 214 -4.76 7.60 0.19
CA ARG A 214 -6.11 7.43 -0.35
C ARG A 214 -6.29 6.07 -1.02
N ALA A 215 -5.29 5.62 -1.78
CA ALA A 215 -5.33 4.29 -2.40
C ALA A 215 -5.30 3.16 -1.35
N ALA A 216 -4.55 3.34 -0.26
CA ALA A 216 -4.55 2.41 0.87
C ALA A 216 -5.92 2.37 1.57
N ASN A 217 -6.64 3.48 1.68
CA ASN A 217 -8.00 3.47 2.19
C ASN A 217 -8.99 2.74 1.28
N ASP A 218 -8.89 2.91 -0.04
CA ASP A 218 -9.67 2.13 -1.01
C ASP A 218 -9.41 0.62 -0.89
N MET A 219 -8.15 0.23 -0.64
CA MET A 219 -7.77 -1.16 -0.35
C MET A 219 -8.45 -1.66 0.93
N ARG A 220 -8.34 -0.91 2.04
CA ARG A 220 -8.96 -1.28 3.32
C ARG A 220 -10.48 -1.38 3.19
N ALA A 221 -11.12 -0.48 2.45
CA ALA A 221 -12.56 -0.52 2.20
C ALA A 221 -13.03 -1.85 1.59
N MET A 222 -12.22 -2.47 0.72
CA MET A 222 -12.53 -3.81 0.17
C MET A 222 -12.43 -4.92 1.21
N LEU A 223 -11.60 -4.73 2.23
CA LEU A 223 -11.35 -5.69 3.31
C LEU A 223 -12.32 -5.53 4.48
N TRP A 224 -13.27 -4.59 4.40
CA TRP A 224 -14.21 -4.29 5.48
C TRP A 224 -15.12 -5.47 5.83
N LEU A 225 -15.76 -6.06 4.83
CA LEU A 225 -16.67 -7.20 5.04
C LEU A 225 -15.93 -8.47 5.51
N ALA A 226 -14.61 -8.52 5.28
CA ALA A 226 -13.75 -9.59 5.79
C ALA A 226 -13.22 -9.30 7.21
N HIS A 227 -13.57 -8.16 7.81
CA HIS A 227 -13.13 -7.71 9.13
C HIS A 227 -11.60 -7.65 9.31
N VAL A 228 -10.86 -7.42 8.20
CA VAL A 228 -9.39 -7.33 8.18
C VAL A 228 -8.88 -5.98 7.68
N THR A 229 -9.71 -4.92 7.78
CA THR A 229 -9.36 -3.53 7.43
C THR A 229 -8.13 -3.00 8.11
N ALA A 230 -7.90 -3.43 9.35
CA ALA A 230 -6.75 -2.98 10.12
C ALA A 230 -5.44 -3.60 9.64
N LEU A 231 -5.45 -4.71 8.88
CA LEU A 231 -4.21 -5.43 8.58
C LEU A 231 -3.25 -4.67 7.66
N PRO A 232 -3.68 -4.00 6.56
CA PRO A 232 -2.77 -3.24 5.72
C PRO A 232 -2.35 -1.93 6.40
N VAL A 233 -1.05 -1.81 6.68
CA VAL A 233 -0.42 -0.63 7.27
C VAL A 233 0.42 0.06 6.20
N LEU A 234 0.13 1.34 5.98
CA LEU A 234 0.93 2.20 5.11
C LEU A 234 1.86 3.06 5.97
N PHE A 235 3.16 2.85 5.86
CA PHE A 235 4.17 3.77 6.35
C PHE A 235 4.49 4.75 5.23
N SER A 236 4.50 6.05 5.52
CA SER A 236 4.77 7.06 4.50
C SER A 236 5.57 8.23 5.03
N ARG A 237 6.31 8.84 4.11
CA ARG A 237 7.08 10.07 4.32
C ARG A 237 6.71 11.14 3.29
N LEU A 238 5.72 10.88 2.45
CA LEU A 238 5.29 11.74 1.37
C LEU A 238 4.43 12.89 1.92
N ALA A 239 4.70 14.10 1.46
CA ALA A 239 3.85 15.24 1.78
C ALA A 239 2.46 15.03 1.15
N ALA A 240 1.41 15.09 1.98
CA ALA A 240 0.02 14.87 1.58
C ALA A 240 -0.21 13.54 0.81
N GLY A 241 0.60 12.51 1.09
CA GLY A 241 0.47 11.20 0.47
C GLY A 241 0.69 11.17 -1.05
N ARG A 242 1.21 12.24 -1.66
CA ARG A 242 1.35 12.32 -3.11
C ARG A 242 2.59 11.58 -3.59
N LEU A 243 2.38 10.49 -4.31
CA LEU A 243 3.43 9.66 -4.89
C LEU A 243 3.68 10.01 -6.36
N MET A 244 2.63 10.37 -7.10
CA MET A 244 2.69 10.67 -8.54
C MET A 244 1.74 11.81 -8.93
N HIS A 245 2.11 12.60 -9.93
CA HIS A 245 1.19 13.49 -10.62
C HIS A 245 0.33 12.70 -11.60
N VAL A 246 -0.99 12.86 -11.57
CA VAL A 246 -1.87 12.31 -12.60
C VAL A 246 -2.38 13.47 -13.44
N ARG A 247 -2.43 13.30 -14.77
CA ARG A 247 -3.08 14.28 -15.63
C ARG A 247 -4.54 14.36 -15.19
N ALA A 248 -5.02 15.56 -14.89
CA ALA A 248 -6.46 15.77 -14.80
C ALA A 248 -7.03 15.36 -16.16
N THR A 249 -7.76 14.25 -16.20
CA THR A 249 -8.70 14.05 -17.29
C THR A 249 -9.64 15.25 -17.21
N GLY A 250 -9.89 15.92 -18.34
CA GLY A 250 -10.72 17.12 -18.41
C GLY A 250 -12.19 16.86 -18.10
N HIS A 251 -12.49 16.24 -16.96
CA HIS A 251 -13.78 16.36 -16.33
C HIS A 251 -13.75 17.69 -15.60
N ALA A 252 -14.62 18.61 -16.03
CA ALA A 252 -14.87 19.85 -15.33
C ALA A 252 -15.03 19.52 -13.82
N PRO A 253 -14.46 20.33 -12.92
CA PRO A 253 -14.74 20.14 -11.50
C PRO A 253 -16.26 20.10 -11.33
N HIS A 254 -16.78 19.02 -10.74
CA HIS A 254 -18.11 19.11 -10.15
C HIS A 254 -18.10 20.36 -9.26
N PRO A 255 -19.07 21.28 -9.42
CA PRO A 255 -19.09 22.49 -8.62
C PRO A 255 -18.97 22.08 -7.16
N SER A 256 -17.94 22.62 -6.50
CA SER A 256 -17.76 22.42 -5.07
C SER A 256 -19.08 22.77 -4.40
N VAL A 257 -19.65 21.83 -3.64
CA VAL A 257 -20.71 22.13 -2.68
C VAL A 257 -20.05 22.92 -1.55
N ALA A 258 -19.80 24.19 -1.86
CA ALA A 258 -19.37 25.23 -0.97
C ALA A 258 -20.09 26.48 -1.48
N GLN A 259 -21.41 26.51 -1.30
CA GLN A 259 -22.18 27.75 -1.37
C GLN A 259 -23.44 27.60 -0.51
N HIS A 260 -23.32 28.16 0.69
CA HIS A 260 -24.36 28.80 1.50
C HIS A 260 -25.51 27.92 2.01
N TRP A 261 -25.31 27.37 3.21
CA TRP A 261 -26.40 27.24 4.16
C TRP A 261 -26.56 28.59 4.87
N PRO A 262 -27.63 29.38 4.64
CA PRO A 262 -27.85 30.57 5.44
C PRO A 262 -28.27 30.12 6.84
N CYS A 263 -27.32 30.13 7.76
CA CYS A 263 -27.63 30.10 9.18
C CYS A 263 -28.18 31.48 9.54
N SER A 264 -29.49 31.66 9.38
CA SER A 264 -30.19 32.84 9.92
C SER A 264 -30.46 32.58 11.40
N CYS A 265 -29.49 32.91 12.25
CA CYS A 265 -29.78 33.21 13.65
C CYS A 265 -30.60 34.50 13.66
N ARG A 266 -31.93 34.40 13.83
CA ARG A 266 -32.73 35.50 14.36
C ARG A 266 -32.90 35.25 15.85
N GLU A 267 -32.35 36.18 16.64
CA GLU A 267 -32.88 36.46 17.97
C GLU A 267 -34.31 36.94 17.78
N GLU A 268 -35.29 36.16 18.23
CA GLU A 268 -36.60 36.72 18.54
C GLU A 268 -37.21 36.03 19.76
N SER A 269 -37.47 36.89 20.74
CA SER A 269 -38.08 36.72 22.04
C SER A 269 -39.39 35.92 22.05
N VAL A 270 -39.58 35.17 23.15
CA VAL A 270 -40.84 35.00 23.89
C VAL A 270 -42.06 34.58 23.07
N ASN A 271 -42.46 33.29 23.17
CA ASN A 271 -43.67 32.83 23.89
C ASN A 271 -43.94 31.35 23.54
N ARG A 272 -44.17 30.50 24.56
CA ARG A 272 -44.84 29.18 24.44
C ARG A 272 -46.31 29.42 23.99
N PRO A 273 -47.08 28.45 23.40
CA PRO A 273 -47.27 27.13 24.01
C PRO A 273 -47.72 25.91 23.13
N ILE A 274 -47.76 24.75 23.82
CA ILE A 274 -48.62 23.54 23.69
C ILE A 274 -48.36 22.50 22.57
N CYS A 275 -48.28 21.24 23.06
CA CYS A 275 -48.29 19.95 22.36
C CYS A 275 -49.64 19.63 21.70
N GLU A 276 -49.66 18.69 20.74
CA GLU A 276 -50.67 17.62 20.72
C GLU A 276 -50.24 16.42 19.84
N ILE A 277 -50.18 15.26 20.51
CA ILE A 277 -50.29 13.83 20.12
C ILE A 277 -49.50 13.33 18.91
#